data_AF-A0A395JJB1-F1
#
_entry.id   AF-A0A395JJB1-F1
#
_cell.length_a   1.000
_cell.length_b   1.000
_cell.length_c   1.000
_cell.angle_alpha   90.00
_cell.angle_beta   90.00
_cell.angle_gamma   90.00
#
_symmetry.space_group_name_H-M   'P 1'
#
loop_
_entity.id
_entity.type
_entity.pdbx_description
1 polymer ?
#
loop_
_entity_poly.entity_id
_entity_poly.type
_entity_poly.pdbx_seq_one_letter_code
_entity_poly.pdbx_strand_id
1 'polypeptide(L)'
;MNESIEKIRKLKAHSTLITALLLSTLTACVSNHLAEKTRDSGWLGQTQLHCTDAHTYRGRVVGDGHCVSLIKRCSGAPNTDQWLPGEPVLDNTIQPGTIIATFKNDRYPSTRGHHAAIYIEQDDQGIWVWDQWVGKPVHRRLIRLSSKTTLASNTAGAYRVVTVKR
;
A
#
# COMPACT_ATOMS: atom_id res chain seq x y z
N MET A 1 5.03 -31.83 58.90
CA MET A 1 5.40 -30.48 58.43
C MET A 1 6.82 -30.20 58.90
N ASN A 2 7.80 -30.30 57.99
CA ASN A 2 9.12 -29.65 57.94
C ASN A 2 10.15 -30.49 57.16
N GLU A 3 9.73 -30.95 55.97
CA GLU A 3 10.48 -31.82 55.06
C GLU A 3 11.02 -31.07 53.82
N SER A 4 11.03 -29.73 53.80
CA SER A 4 11.18 -28.98 52.52
C SER A 4 12.31 -27.96 52.44
N ILE A 5 13.15 -27.77 53.47
CA ILE A 5 14.22 -26.75 53.44
C ILE A 5 15.65 -27.36 53.41
N GLU A 6 15.81 -28.63 53.78
CA GLU A 6 17.13 -29.29 53.91
C GLU A 6 17.76 -29.75 52.57
N LYS A 7 17.08 -29.65 51.42
CA LYS A 7 17.55 -30.25 50.14
C LYS A 7 18.00 -29.29 49.03
N ILE A 8 17.74 -27.99 49.12
CA ILE A 8 18.03 -27.05 47.99
C ILE A 8 19.39 -26.34 48.12
N ARG A 9 20.05 -26.37 49.31
CA ARG A 9 21.30 -25.61 49.54
C ARG A 9 22.62 -26.39 49.34
N LYS A 10 22.60 -27.64 48.85
CA LYS A 10 23.82 -28.49 48.83
C LYS A 10 24.13 -29.24 47.53
N LEU A 11 23.52 -28.93 46.39
CA LEU A 11 23.82 -29.64 45.14
C LEU A 11 24.01 -28.71 43.94
N LYS A 12 25.28 -28.34 43.70
CA LYS A 12 26.01 -28.20 42.41
C LYS A 12 27.13 -27.16 42.60
N ALA A 13 28.34 -27.63 42.92
CA ALA A 13 29.40 -27.95 41.96
C ALA A 13 30.08 -26.66 41.45
N HIS A 14 31.33 -26.39 41.87
CA HIS A 14 32.55 -26.67 41.07
C HIS A 14 32.40 -26.12 39.64
N SER A 15 33.22 -25.23 39.09
CA SER A 15 34.61 -24.88 39.34
C SER A 15 34.99 -23.92 38.21
N THR A 16 35.93 -22.99 38.45
CA THR A 16 36.83 -22.35 37.45
C THR A 16 36.18 -21.52 36.34
N LEU A 17 36.70 -20.39 35.83
CA LEU A 17 37.80 -19.46 36.07
C LEU A 17 37.69 -18.50 34.87
N ILE A 18 38.14 -17.24 35.01
CA ILE A 18 38.54 -16.34 33.91
C ILE A 18 37.38 -15.80 33.04
N THR A 19 37.21 -14.48 32.97
CA THR A 19 37.67 -13.70 31.80
C THR A 19 37.60 -12.20 32.12
N ALA A 20 38.69 -11.53 31.75
CA ALA A 20 38.97 -10.13 31.92
C ALA A 20 38.02 -9.20 31.14
N LEU A 21 37.75 -8.06 31.79
CA LEU A 21 37.77 -6.70 31.25
C LEU A 21 38.13 -6.56 29.76
N LEU A 22 37.28 -5.88 28.99
CA LEU A 22 37.66 -4.70 28.19
C LEU A 22 36.40 -3.98 27.67
N LEU A 23 36.28 -2.73 28.09
CA LEU A 23 35.27 -1.75 27.70
C LEU A 23 35.82 -1.02 26.46
N SER A 24 35.10 -1.02 25.34
CA SER A 24 35.38 -0.11 24.22
C SER A 24 34.10 0.29 23.46
N THR A 25 33.61 1.49 23.81
CA THR A 25 33.04 2.54 22.95
C THR A 25 32.14 2.20 21.76
N LEU A 26 30.91 2.75 21.82
CA LEU A 26 30.18 3.47 20.76
C LEU A 26 30.10 2.81 19.37
N THR A 27 28.97 2.18 19.06
CA THR A 27 28.29 2.36 17.76
C THR A 27 26.80 2.05 17.93
N ALA A 28 26.01 3.07 18.27
CA ALA A 28 24.59 3.05 17.94
C ALA A 28 24.45 3.65 16.54
N CYS A 29 24.21 2.84 15.52
CA CYS A 29 23.46 3.27 14.34
C CYS A 29 23.17 2.06 13.44
N VAL A 30 21.88 1.74 13.33
CA VAL A 30 21.20 1.39 12.07
C VAL A 30 21.99 0.51 11.10
N SER A 31 21.57 -0.75 11.03
CA SER A 31 21.45 -1.43 9.75
C SER A 31 20.23 -2.34 9.81
N ASN A 32 19.06 -1.71 9.68
CA ASN A 32 17.92 -2.36 9.04
C ASN A 32 18.35 -2.67 7.61
N HIS A 33 19.05 -3.78 7.43
CA HIS A 33 19.36 -4.34 6.11
C HIS A 33 18.39 -5.48 5.81
N LEU A 34 17.10 -5.14 5.84
CA LEU A 34 16.12 -5.76 4.97
C LEU A 34 15.56 -4.63 4.13
N ALA A 35 16.41 -4.15 3.23
CA ALA A 35 15.97 -3.45 2.04
C ALA A 35 14.83 -4.28 1.46
N GLU A 36 13.64 -3.69 1.47
CA GLU A 36 12.46 -4.23 0.82
C GLU A 36 12.87 -4.62 -0.59
N LYS A 37 12.89 -5.94 -0.79
CA LYS A 37 13.06 -6.56 -2.08
C LYS A 37 11.91 -6.04 -2.95
N THR A 38 12.16 -4.95 -3.66
CA THR A 38 11.35 -4.49 -4.77
C THR A 38 11.14 -5.70 -5.64
N ARG A 39 9.93 -6.26 -5.58
CA ARG A 39 9.44 -7.21 -6.56
C ARG A 39 9.27 -6.39 -7.84
N ASP A 40 10.41 -6.15 -8.48
CA ASP A 40 10.50 -5.65 -9.84
C ASP A 40 10.02 -6.80 -10.72
N SER A 41 8.69 -7.01 -10.73
CA SER A 41 8.04 -7.85 -11.71
C SER A 41 8.14 -7.12 -13.04
N GLY A 42 9.31 -7.29 -13.66
CA GLY A 42 9.63 -6.86 -15.01
C GLY A 42 8.65 -7.47 -16.00
N TRP A 43 7.54 -6.77 -16.20
CA TRP A 43 6.78 -6.78 -17.44
C TRP A 43 7.18 -5.50 -18.20
N LEU A 44 8.20 -5.62 -19.06
CA LEU A 44 8.53 -4.68 -20.15
C LEU A 44 8.50 -3.17 -19.78
N GLY A 45 9.45 -2.70 -18.96
CA GLY A 45 9.73 -1.25 -18.84
C GLY A 45 8.59 -0.40 -18.27
N GLN A 46 7.64 -1.00 -17.56
CA GLN A 46 6.53 -0.27 -16.94
C GLN A 46 6.82 0.01 -15.46
N THR A 47 6.50 1.22 -14.99
CA THR A 47 6.63 1.60 -13.56
C THR A 47 5.25 1.76 -12.93
N GLN A 48 5.05 1.21 -11.74
CA GLN A 48 3.83 1.39 -10.96
C GLN A 48 3.86 2.72 -10.21
N LEU A 49 2.73 3.42 -10.19
CA LEU A 49 2.57 4.67 -9.46
C LEU A 49 2.12 4.40 -8.03
N HIS A 50 2.65 5.19 -7.09
CA HIS A 50 2.39 5.03 -5.67
C HIS A 50 2.23 6.38 -4.95
N CYS A 51 1.34 6.43 -3.97
CA CYS A 51 1.00 7.58 -3.15
C CYS A 51 1.12 7.18 -1.67
N THR A 52 2.12 7.71 -0.96
CA THR A 52 2.46 7.28 0.40
C THR A 52 1.59 7.92 1.49
N ASP A 53 0.96 9.07 1.20
CA ASP A 53 0.32 9.92 2.20
C ASP A 53 -1.11 10.34 1.83
N ALA A 54 -1.83 9.47 1.10
CA ALA A 54 -3.20 9.72 0.61
C ALA A 54 -4.18 10.28 1.65
N HIS A 55 -4.06 9.82 2.89
CA HIS A 55 -4.91 10.21 4.01
C HIS A 55 -4.81 11.71 4.37
N THR A 56 -3.70 12.37 4.05
CA THR A 56 -3.47 13.80 4.33
C THR A 56 -4.38 14.71 3.48
N TYR A 57 -4.90 14.19 2.37
CA TYR A 57 -5.81 14.92 1.50
C TYR A 57 -7.27 14.84 1.95
N ARG A 58 -7.61 13.99 2.93
CA ARG A 58 -9.00 13.79 3.41
C ARG A 58 -9.71 15.12 3.69
N GLY A 59 -10.91 15.26 3.15
CA GLY A 59 -11.76 16.45 3.31
C GLY A 59 -11.37 17.64 2.43
N ARG A 60 -10.29 17.55 1.65
CA ARG A 60 -9.85 18.60 0.73
C ARG A 60 -10.36 18.33 -0.68
N VAL A 61 -10.51 19.39 -1.46
CA VAL A 61 -10.66 19.30 -2.91
C VAL A 61 -9.27 19.54 -3.51
N VAL A 62 -8.74 18.54 -4.22
CA VAL A 62 -7.41 18.63 -4.83
C VAL A 62 -7.53 19.07 -6.28
N GLY A 63 -6.79 20.11 -6.67
CA GLY A 63 -6.85 20.65 -8.03
C GLY A 63 -8.25 21.11 -8.42
N ASP A 64 -8.73 20.67 -9.57
CA ASP A 64 -10.08 20.95 -10.09
C ASP A 64 -11.19 20.05 -9.49
N GLY A 65 -10.87 19.23 -8.50
CA GLY A 65 -11.81 18.30 -7.87
C GLY A 65 -12.06 17.02 -8.64
N HIS A 66 -11.43 16.81 -9.81
CA HIS A 66 -11.50 15.53 -10.51
C HIS A 66 -10.58 14.48 -9.87
N CYS A 67 -10.92 13.20 -10.05
CA CYS A 67 -10.13 12.09 -9.52
C CYS A 67 -8.68 12.08 -10.03
N VAL A 68 -8.47 12.36 -11.31
CA VAL A 68 -7.13 12.41 -11.92
C VAL A 68 -6.25 13.48 -11.27
N SER A 69 -6.82 14.61 -10.86
CA SER A 69 -6.07 15.68 -10.19
C SER A 69 -5.51 15.24 -8.83
N LEU A 70 -6.26 14.45 -8.07
CA LEU A 70 -5.77 13.82 -6.85
C LEU A 70 -4.60 12.87 -7.14
N ILE A 71 -4.74 12.01 -8.15
CA ILE A 71 -3.71 11.03 -8.50
C ILE A 71 -2.41 11.74 -8.93
N LYS A 72 -2.50 12.67 -9.87
CA LYS A 72 -1.34 13.44 -10.34
C LYS A 72 -0.66 14.18 -9.18
N ARG A 73 -1.44 14.78 -8.28
CA ARG A 73 -0.90 15.50 -7.14
C ARG A 73 -0.18 14.58 -6.16
N CYS A 74 -0.75 13.41 -5.84
CA CYS A 74 -0.17 12.55 -4.82
C CYS A 74 1.02 11.73 -5.33
N SER A 75 0.94 11.17 -6.54
CA SER A 75 1.95 10.23 -7.04
C SER A 75 2.89 10.79 -8.11
N GLY A 76 2.74 12.06 -8.48
CA GLY A 76 3.47 12.65 -9.61
C GLY A 76 3.13 12.01 -10.96
N ALA A 77 1.93 11.43 -11.08
CA ALA A 77 1.53 10.69 -12.28
C ALA A 77 1.63 11.58 -13.54
N PRO A 78 2.06 11.01 -14.69
CA PRO A 78 2.03 11.71 -15.95
C PRO A 78 0.59 11.90 -16.47
N ASN A 79 0.46 12.40 -17.70
CA ASN A 79 -0.85 12.46 -18.36
C ASN A 79 -1.45 11.06 -18.56
N THR A 80 -2.78 10.99 -18.56
CA THR A 80 -3.54 9.72 -18.54
C THR A 80 -3.42 8.92 -19.85
N ASP A 81 -2.95 9.53 -20.93
CA ASP A 81 -2.60 8.88 -22.19
C ASP A 81 -1.37 7.98 -22.07
N GLN A 82 -0.52 8.22 -21.07
CA GLN A 82 0.64 7.40 -20.75
C GLN A 82 0.32 6.27 -19.76
N TRP A 83 -0.90 6.24 -19.21
CA TRP A 83 -1.33 5.22 -18.27
C TRP A 83 -1.72 3.94 -19.00
N LEU A 84 -1.21 2.83 -18.52
CA LEU A 84 -1.52 1.50 -18.98
C LEU A 84 -2.14 0.67 -17.85
N PRO A 85 -2.99 -0.31 -18.20
CA PRO A 85 -3.52 -1.23 -17.20
C PRO A 85 -2.48 -2.29 -16.81
N GLY A 86 -2.07 -2.27 -15.54
CA GLY A 86 -1.34 -3.34 -14.87
C GLY A 86 -2.27 -4.46 -14.38
N GLU A 87 -1.85 -5.26 -13.42
CA GLU A 87 -2.67 -6.39 -12.92
C GLU A 87 -4.07 -5.96 -12.40
N PRO A 88 -5.07 -6.86 -12.43
CA PRO A 88 -6.35 -6.63 -11.78
C PRO A 88 -6.18 -6.37 -10.27
N VAL A 89 -6.95 -5.45 -9.70
CA VAL A 89 -6.85 -5.15 -8.26
C VAL A 89 -7.50 -6.26 -7.43
N LEU A 90 -8.70 -6.67 -7.85
CA LEU A 90 -9.46 -7.69 -7.16
C LEU A 90 -8.71 -9.03 -7.22
N ASP A 91 -8.77 -9.77 -6.11
CA ASP A 91 -8.14 -11.09 -5.92
C ASP A 91 -6.59 -11.10 -5.96
N ASN A 92 -5.95 -9.93 -6.07
CA ASN A 92 -4.49 -9.77 -5.99
C ASN A 92 -4.06 -9.05 -4.71
N THR A 93 -2.85 -9.36 -4.24
CA THR A 93 -2.26 -8.65 -3.09
C THR A 93 -1.66 -7.33 -3.57
N ILE A 94 -2.41 -6.24 -3.39
CA ILE A 94 -2.00 -4.90 -3.81
C ILE A 94 -1.48 -4.11 -2.60
N GLN A 95 -0.39 -3.38 -2.79
CA GLN A 95 0.15 -2.51 -1.74
C GLN A 95 -0.77 -1.30 -1.51
N PRO A 96 -1.15 -0.97 -0.25
CA PRO A 96 -1.84 0.28 0.08
C PRO A 96 -1.07 1.48 -0.48
N GLY A 97 -1.77 2.46 -1.05
CA GLY A 97 -1.15 3.61 -1.73
C GLY A 97 -0.95 3.42 -3.24
N THR A 98 -1.16 2.20 -3.76
CA THR A 98 -1.12 1.94 -5.21
C THR A 98 -2.18 2.73 -5.96
N ILE A 99 -1.80 3.34 -7.08
CA ILE A 99 -2.75 4.00 -7.96
C ILE A 99 -3.48 2.94 -8.79
N ILE A 100 -4.81 3.03 -8.79
CA ILE A 100 -5.69 2.13 -9.53
C ILE A 100 -6.66 2.93 -10.38
N ALA A 101 -7.09 2.37 -11.51
CA ALA A 101 -8.06 3.02 -12.38
C ALA A 101 -8.88 2.01 -13.17
N THR A 102 -10.00 2.48 -13.70
CA THR A 102 -10.76 1.74 -14.70
C THR A 102 -10.21 2.03 -16.09
N PHE A 103 -10.15 1.02 -16.95
CA PHE A 103 -9.63 1.13 -18.31
C PHE A 103 -10.67 0.67 -19.32
N LYS A 104 -10.56 1.17 -20.56
CA LYS A 104 -11.34 0.73 -21.72
C LYS A 104 -10.39 0.61 -22.90
N ASN A 105 -10.36 -0.56 -23.55
CA ASN A 105 -9.44 -0.86 -24.66
C ASN A 105 -7.99 -0.50 -24.30
N ASP A 106 -7.55 -0.94 -23.12
CA ASP A 106 -6.21 -0.72 -22.56
C ASP A 106 -5.75 0.74 -22.43
N ARG A 107 -6.69 1.68 -22.36
CA ARG A 107 -6.41 3.10 -22.12
C ARG A 107 -7.33 3.67 -21.05
N TYR A 108 -6.88 4.72 -20.37
CA TYR A 108 -7.75 5.49 -19.49
C TYR A 108 -8.68 6.37 -20.35
N PRO A 109 -10.01 6.18 -20.28
CA PRO A 109 -10.95 6.93 -21.12
C PRO A 109 -11.30 8.28 -20.50
N SER A 110 -11.51 9.29 -21.35
CA SER A 110 -11.95 10.64 -20.94
C SER A 110 -13.47 10.76 -20.74
N THR A 111 -14.22 9.67 -20.97
CA THR A 111 -15.68 9.65 -20.88
C THR A 111 -16.17 9.42 -19.45
N ARG A 112 -17.42 9.81 -19.19
CA ARG A 112 -18.10 9.52 -17.92
C ARG A 112 -18.15 8.02 -17.62
N GLY A 113 -18.26 7.69 -16.33
CA GLY A 113 -18.38 6.30 -15.85
C GLY A 113 -17.06 5.62 -15.52
N HIS A 114 -15.94 6.30 -15.73
CA HIS A 114 -14.58 5.84 -15.44
C HIS A 114 -13.95 6.66 -14.33
N HIS A 115 -12.98 6.07 -13.64
CA HIS A 115 -12.44 6.64 -12.42
C HIS A 115 -11.03 6.16 -12.12
N ALA A 116 -10.33 6.97 -11.32
CA ALA A 116 -9.02 6.65 -10.76
C ALA A 116 -9.04 6.91 -9.25
N ALA A 117 -8.32 6.08 -8.49
CA ALA A 117 -8.33 6.13 -7.04
C ALA A 117 -7.01 5.64 -6.48
N ILE A 118 -6.81 5.87 -5.18
CA ILE A 118 -5.66 5.36 -4.42
C ILE A 118 -6.16 4.18 -3.59
N TYR A 119 -5.60 3.00 -3.81
CA TYR A 119 -5.96 1.77 -3.12
C TYR A 119 -5.64 1.85 -1.63
N ILE A 120 -6.54 1.36 -0.78
CA ILE A 120 -6.30 1.21 0.67
C ILE A 120 -6.17 -0.27 1.00
N GLU A 121 -7.22 -1.03 0.77
CA GLU A 121 -7.37 -2.45 1.14
C GLU A 121 -8.55 -3.06 0.36
N GLN A 122 -8.77 -4.36 0.49
CA GLN A 122 -9.94 -5.03 -0.06
C GLN A 122 -10.44 -6.11 0.90
N ASP A 123 -11.75 -6.34 0.88
CA ASP A 123 -12.46 -7.32 1.70
C ASP A 123 -13.57 -7.99 0.88
N ASP A 124 -14.43 -8.77 1.55
CA ASP A 124 -15.56 -9.46 0.92
C ASP A 124 -16.66 -8.52 0.39
N GLN A 125 -16.61 -7.22 0.70
CA GLN A 125 -17.52 -6.22 0.19
C GLN A 125 -16.99 -5.57 -1.10
N GLY A 126 -15.66 -5.50 -1.26
CA GLY A 126 -14.99 -4.95 -2.44
C GLY A 126 -13.67 -4.25 -2.12
N ILE A 127 -13.39 -3.16 -2.82
CA ILE A 127 -12.14 -2.41 -2.67
C ILE A 127 -12.39 -1.08 -1.96
N TRP A 128 -11.58 -0.79 -0.94
CA TRP A 128 -11.58 0.48 -0.24
C TRP A 128 -10.52 1.40 -0.85
N VAL A 129 -10.92 2.64 -1.10
CA VAL A 129 -10.08 3.61 -1.80
C VAL A 129 -10.16 5.00 -1.17
N TRP A 130 -9.12 5.81 -1.41
CA TRP A 130 -9.21 7.26 -1.37
C TRP A 130 -9.50 7.79 -2.77
N ASP A 131 -10.56 8.57 -2.90
CA ASP A 131 -10.87 9.27 -4.15
C ASP A 131 -11.64 10.57 -3.93
N GLN A 132 -11.78 11.33 -5.01
CA GLN A 132 -12.60 12.53 -5.09
C GLN A 132 -13.28 12.60 -6.46
N TRP A 133 -14.32 13.42 -6.56
CA TRP A 133 -14.89 13.86 -7.82
C TRP A 133 -15.56 15.23 -7.61
N VAL A 134 -15.99 15.87 -8.70
CA VAL A 134 -16.65 17.17 -8.62
C VAL A 134 -17.85 17.10 -7.66
N GLY A 135 -17.82 17.94 -6.62
CA GLY A 135 -18.84 17.98 -5.57
C GLY A 135 -18.64 16.99 -4.41
N LYS A 136 -17.55 16.19 -4.42
CA LYS A 136 -17.15 15.32 -3.31
C LYS A 136 -15.63 15.42 -3.06
N PRO A 137 -15.22 16.08 -1.97
CA PRO A 137 -13.83 16.11 -1.51
C PRO A 137 -13.25 14.72 -1.29
N VAL A 138 -11.93 14.64 -1.11
CA VAL A 138 -11.24 13.37 -0.86
C VAL A 138 -11.83 12.66 0.35
N HIS A 139 -12.30 11.43 0.15
CA HIS A 139 -12.87 10.60 1.21
C HIS A 139 -12.57 9.12 0.97
N ARG A 140 -12.75 8.33 2.04
CA ARG A 140 -12.68 6.88 1.96
C ARG A 140 -13.99 6.36 1.38
N ARG A 141 -13.91 5.57 0.32
CA ARG A 141 -15.07 5.00 -0.38
C ARG A 141 -14.91 3.50 -0.58
N LEU A 142 -15.98 2.75 -0.38
CA LEU A 142 -16.09 1.36 -0.80
C LEU A 142 -16.61 1.31 -2.23
N ILE A 143 -15.84 0.69 -3.11
CA ILE A 143 -16.27 0.29 -4.45
C ILE A 143 -16.64 -1.19 -4.36
N ARG A 144 -17.91 -1.50 -4.60
CA ARG A 144 -18.49 -2.82 -4.30
C ARG A 144 -18.13 -3.86 -5.35
N LEU A 145 -18.05 -5.13 -4.94
CA LEU A 145 -17.99 -6.29 -5.85
C LEU A 145 -19.19 -6.30 -6.80
N SER A 146 -20.39 -6.20 -6.23
CA SER A 146 -21.64 -6.08 -6.96
C SER A 146 -22.15 -4.64 -6.89
N SER A 147 -22.22 -4.00 -8.05
CA SER A 147 -22.79 -2.66 -8.20
C SER A 147 -24.18 -2.76 -8.80
N LYS A 148 -25.13 -1.97 -8.29
CA LYS A 148 -26.44 -1.79 -8.96
C LYS A 148 -26.32 -0.99 -10.25
N THR A 149 -25.16 -0.36 -10.49
CA THR A 149 -24.88 0.43 -11.70
C THR A 149 -23.99 -0.35 -12.65
N THR A 150 -24.15 -0.12 -13.95
CA THR A 150 -23.24 -0.66 -14.98
C THR A 150 -21.97 0.18 -15.17
N LEU A 151 -21.77 1.23 -14.35
CA LEU A 151 -20.62 2.11 -14.47
C LEU A 151 -19.38 1.48 -13.85
N ALA A 152 -18.31 1.38 -14.63
CA ALA A 152 -17.01 0.83 -14.20
C ALA A 152 -16.50 1.50 -12.89
N SER A 153 -16.69 2.81 -12.76
CA SER A 153 -16.33 3.60 -11.57
C SER A 153 -16.88 3.09 -10.23
N ASN A 154 -17.95 2.27 -10.25
CA ASN A 154 -18.61 1.75 -9.06
C ASN A 154 -18.52 0.22 -8.93
N THR A 155 -17.71 -0.44 -9.76
CA THR A 155 -17.60 -1.90 -9.81
C THR A 155 -16.16 -2.31 -9.54
N ALA A 156 -15.90 -3.02 -8.45
CA ALA A 156 -14.54 -3.35 -7.99
C ALA A 156 -13.73 -4.11 -9.05
N GLY A 157 -14.35 -5.08 -9.72
CA GLY A 157 -13.70 -5.88 -10.78
C GLY A 157 -13.30 -5.09 -12.03
N ALA A 158 -13.69 -3.82 -12.17
CA ALA A 158 -13.28 -2.97 -13.28
C ALA A 158 -11.93 -2.25 -13.05
N TYR A 159 -11.37 -2.32 -11.83
CA TYR A 159 -10.15 -1.61 -11.47
C TYR A 159 -8.90 -2.46 -11.73
N ARG A 160 -7.90 -1.82 -12.31
CA ARG A 160 -6.56 -2.36 -12.54
C ARG A 160 -5.52 -1.41 -11.98
N VAL A 161 -4.36 -1.94 -11.60
CA VAL A 161 -3.19 -1.14 -11.21
C VAL A 161 -2.82 -0.20 -12.36
N VAL A 162 -2.46 1.04 -12.06
CA VAL A 162 -1.94 1.97 -13.07
C VAL A 162 -0.44 1.77 -13.20
N THR A 163 0.00 1.46 -14.42
CA THR A 163 1.40 1.46 -14.81
C THR A 163 1.67 2.55 -15.84
N VAL A 164 2.92 2.99 -15.96
CA VAL A 164 3.35 3.98 -16.98
C VAL A 164 4.50 3.44 -17.79
N LYS A 165 4.51 3.69 -19.10
CA LYS A 165 5.69 3.42 -19.94
C LYS A 165 6.84 4.33 -19.52
N ARG A 166 8.02 3.78 -19.27
CA ARG A 166 9.26 4.58 -19.24
C ARG A 166 9.64 5.02 -20.64
#